data_AF-A0A6S6S8E9-F1
#
_entry.id   AF-A0A6S6S8E9-F1
#
_cell.length_a   1.000
_cell.length_b   1.000
_cell.length_c   1.000
_cell.angle_alpha   90.00
_cell.angle_beta   90.00
_cell.angle_gamma   90.00
#
_symmetry.space_group_name_H-M   'P 1'
#
loop_
_entity.id
_entity.type
_entity.pdbx_description
1 polymer ?
#
loop_
_entity_poly.entity_id
_entity_poly.type
_entity_poly.pdbx_seq_one_letter_code
_entity_poly.pdbx_strand_id
1 'polypeptide(L)'
;MLSTIDLKDARIEFKTSKDIKTLLQEAANSLGMDLSSFLVSTAIQRAKEVIKEDNILTLSKEEWKNFQSILDTPKKPTKALNDLMNLEGFDK
;
A
#
# COMPACT_ATOMS: atom_id res chain seq x y z
N MET A 1 -7.44 26.58 22.10
CA MET A 1 -7.06 26.19 20.72
C MET A 1 -8.29 25.64 20.05
N LEU A 2 -8.83 26.35 19.05
CA LEU A 2 -9.97 25.87 18.26
C LEU A 2 -9.47 24.74 17.37
N SER A 3 -9.97 23.53 17.61
CA SER A 3 -9.83 22.40 16.70
C SER A 3 -10.44 22.80 15.36
N THR A 4 -9.60 22.98 14.34
CA THR A 4 -10.03 23.11 12.96
C THR A 4 -10.88 21.87 12.65
N ILE A 5 -12.17 22.10 12.39
CA ILE A 5 -13.06 21.07 11.88
C ILE A 5 -12.43 20.61 10.56
N ASP A 6 -12.00 19.35 10.51
CA ASP A 6 -11.48 18.72 9.29
C ASP A 6 -12.65 18.53 8.33
N LEU A 7 -12.98 19.62 7.63
CA LEU A 7 -14.03 19.63 6.62
C LEU A 7 -13.53 18.77 5.46
N LYS A 8 -14.28 17.72 5.12
CA LYS A 8 -14.06 16.93 3.91
C LYS A 8 -14.31 17.82 2.69
N ASP A 9 -13.31 18.57 2.27
CA ASP A 9 -13.37 19.59 1.21
C ASP A 9 -12.95 19.03 -0.17
N ALA A 10 -12.21 17.92 -0.17
CA ALA A 10 -11.81 17.22 -1.39
C ALA A 10 -12.98 16.44 -2.00
N ARG A 11 -13.23 16.65 -3.30
CA ARG A 11 -14.31 16.03 -4.06
C ARG A 11 -13.78 15.06 -5.10
N ILE A 12 -14.43 13.90 -5.21
CA ILE A 12 -14.17 12.90 -6.26
C ILE A 12 -15.43 12.72 -7.09
N GLU A 13 -15.31 12.85 -8.40
CA GLU A 13 -16.43 12.67 -9.33
C GLU A 13 -16.21 11.44 -10.20
N PHE A 14 -17.26 10.63 -10.35
CA PHE A 14 -17.21 9.39 -11.12
C PHE A 14 -18.27 9.42 -12.22
N LYS A 15 -17.88 8.97 -13.42
CA LYS A 15 -18.82 8.61 -14.48
C LYS A 15 -18.80 7.10 -14.65
N THR A 16 -19.98 6.50 -14.77
CA THR A 16 -20.13 5.06 -14.93
C THR A 16 -21.45 4.74 -15.66
N SER A 17 -21.66 3.48 -16.03
CA SER A 17 -22.92 3.02 -16.62
C SER A 17 -24.02 2.89 -15.57
N LYS A 18 -25.28 2.85 -16.04
CA LYS A 18 -26.43 2.61 -15.15
C LYS A 18 -26.32 1.27 -14.42
N ASP A 19 -25.91 0.23 -15.14
CA ASP A 19 -25.82 -1.13 -14.60
C ASP A 19 -24.78 -1.21 -13.48
N ILE A 20 -23.61 -0.58 -13.66
CA ILE A 20 -22.58 -0.52 -12.62
C ILE A 20 -23.09 0.27 -11.42
N LYS A 21 -23.78 1.39 -11.63
CA LYS A 21 -24.37 2.17 -10.53
C LYS A 21 -25.38 1.33 -9.73
N THR A 22 -26.24 0.58 -10.41
CA THR A 22 -27.23 -0.30 -9.76
C THR A 22 -26.54 -1.36 -8.92
N LEU A 23 -25.54 -2.06 -9.47
CA LEU A 23 -24.77 -3.07 -8.75
C LEU A 23 -24.12 -2.50 -7.47
N LEU A 24 -23.46 -1.35 -7.58
CA LEU A 24 -22.81 -0.70 -6.44
C LEU A 24 -23.82 -0.24 -5.40
N GLN A 25 -25.00 0.20 -5.82
CA GLN A 25 -26.09 0.60 -4.93
C GLN A 25 -26.66 -0.61 -4.16
N GLU A 26 -26.82 -1.76 -4.82
CA GLU A 26 -27.26 -3.01 -4.17
C GLU A 26 -26.25 -3.47 -3.10
N ALA A 27 -24.95 -3.39 -3.41
CA ALA A 27 -23.89 -3.70 -2.46
C ALA A 27 -23.91 -2.75 -1.25
N ALA A 28 -24.04 -1.44 -1.49
CA ALA A 28 -24.14 -0.43 -0.43
C ALA A 28 -25.36 -0.67 0.48
N ASN A 29 -26.52 -0.95 -0.14
CA ASN A 29 -27.76 -1.25 0.58
C ASN A 29 -27.64 -2.51 1.43
N SER A 30 -26.97 -3.55 0.93
CA SER A 30 -26.73 -4.80 1.66
C SER A 30 -25.90 -4.60 2.94
N LEU A 31 -25.10 -3.53 2.99
CA LEU A 31 -24.31 -3.13 4.15
C LEU A 31 -24.95 -1.98 4.95
N GLY A 32 -26.17 -1.56 4.60
CA GLY A 32 -26.89 -0.49 5.30
C GLY A 32 -26.24 0.89 5.19
N MET A 33 -25.50 1.17 4.11
CA MET A 33 -24.80 2.44 3.89
C MET A 33 -25.21 3.08 2.57
N ASP A 34 -25.02 4.40 2.46
CA ASP A 34 -25.21 5.10 1.19
C ASP A 34 -24.08 4.79 0.19
N LEU A 35 -24.34 5.05 -1.10
CA LEU A 35 -23.42 4.72 -2.18
C LEU A 35 -22.08 5.46 -2.07
N SER A 36 -22.07 6.71 -1.62
CA SER A 36 -20.85 7.49 -1.47
C SER A 36 -19.98 6.95 -0.34
N SER A 37 -20.59 6.63 0.80
CA SER A 37 -19.91 5.98 1.93
C SER A 37 -19.31 4.63 1.54
N PHE A 38 -20.08 3.80 0.81
CA PHE A 38 -19.60 2.52 0.30
C PHE A 38 -18.39 2.65 -0.65
N LEU A 39 -18.46 3.59 -1.59
CA LEU A 39 -17.38 3.81 -2.55
C LEU A 39 -16.10 4.30 -1.85
N VAL A 40 -16.24 5.26 -0.94
CA VAL A 40 -15.10 5.80 -0.19
C VAL A 40 -14.46 4.73 0.70
N SER A 41 -15.26 3.94 1.44
CA SER A 41 -14.71 2.89 2.31
C SER A 41 -13.97 1.81 1.50
N THR A 42 -14.56 1.40 0.38
CA THR A 42 -13.97 0.39 -0.51
C THR A 42 -12.68 0.91 -1.16
N ALA A 43 -12.68 2.17 -1.62
CA ALA A 43 -11.48 2.81 -2.18
C ALA A 43 -10.36 2.94 -1.15
N ILE A 44 -10.67 3.34 0.09
CA ILE A 44 -9.67 3.41 1.18
C ILE A 44 -9.07 2.04 1.47
N GLN A 45 -9.91 1.01 1.57
CA GLN A 45 -9.43 -0.35 1.81
C GLN A 45 -8.47 -0.78 0.69
N ARG A 46 -8.88 -0.67 -0.57
CA ARG A 46 -8.04 -1.10 -1.69
C ARG A 46 -6.78 -0.26 -1.81
N ALA A 47 -6.84 1.06 -1.58
CA ALA A 47 -5.65 1.92 -1.58
C ALA A 47 -4.62 1.47 -0.55
N LYS A 48 -5.05 1.13 0.67
CA LYS A 48 -4.16 0.59 1.71
C LYS A 48 -3.52 -0.74 1.30
N GLU A 49 -4.30 -1.62 0.67
CA GLU A 49 -3.78 -2.90 0.17
C GLU A 49 -2.75 -2.69 -0.93
N VAL A 50 -3.02 -1.84 -1.92
CA VAL A 50 -2.08 -1.53 -3.02
C VAL A 50 -0.77 -0.94 -2.49
N ILE A 51 -0.86 0.03 -1.57
CA ILE A 51 0.34 0.63 -0.96
C ILE A 51 1.12 -0.43 -0.17
N LYS A 52 0.43 -1.35 0.50
CA LYS A 52 1.05 -2.43 1.26
C LYS A 52 1.70 -3.47 0.35
N GLU A 53 1.06 -3.83 -0.75
CA GLU A 53 1.58 -4.79 -1.75
C GLU A 53 2.94 -4.34 -2.31
N ASP A 54 3.12 -3.04 -2.53
CA ASP A 54 4.38 -2.48 -3.03
C ASP A 54 5.52 -2.52 -1.99
N ASN A 55 5.19 -2.51 -0.70
CA ASN A 55 6.17 -2.34 0.38
C ASN A 55 6.43 -3.62 1.19
N ILE A 56 5.74 -4.74 0.89
CA ILE A 56 5.89 -5.98 1.65
C ILE A 56 6.60 -7.05 0.84
N LEU A 57 7.75 -7.45 1.37
CA LEU A 57 8.44 -8.67 0.97
C LEU A 57 7.80 -9.86 1.69
N THR A 58 7.06 -10.68 0.95
CA THR A 58 6.46 -11.91 1.49
C THR A 58 7.47 -13.04 1.36
N LEU A 59 7.81 -13.66 2.49
CA LEU A 59 8.75 -14.78 2.55
C LEU A 59 8.03 -16.05 3.00
N SER A 60 8.31 -17.16 2.35
CA SER A 60 8.00 -18.50 2.86
C SER A 60 8.74 -18.75 4.18
N LYS A 61 8.33 -19.79 4.91
CA LYS A 61 9.00 -20.15 6.18
C LYS A 61 10.50 -20.44 6.00
N GLU A 62 10.87 -21.05 4.87
CA GLU A 62 12.27 -21.35 4.57
C GLU A 62 13.05 -20.08 4.25
N GLU A 63 12.51 -19.22 3.40
CA GLU A 63 13.14 -17.93 3.08
C GLU A 63 13.27 -17.04 4.32
N TRP A 64 12.27 -17.03 5.21
CA TRP A 64 12.33 -16.33 6.48
C TRP A 64 13.46 -16.85 7.38
N LYS A 65 13.61 -18.17 7.51
CA LYS A 65 14.69 -18.78 8.29
C LYS A 65 16.06 -18.42 7.71
N ASN A 66 16.20 -18.45 6.38
CA ASN A 66 17.44 -18.08 5.70
C ASN A 66 17.75 -16.60 5.88
N PHE A 67 16.74 -15.73 5.74
CA PHE A 67 16.84 -14.30 5.97
C PHE A 67 17.30 -14.00 7.40
N GLN A 68 16.68 -14.61 8.40
CA GLN A 68 17.03 -14.44 9.80
C GLN A 68 18.47 -14.90 10.09
N SER A 69 18.89 -16.05 9.56
CA SER A 69 20.28 -16.53 9.70
C SER A 69 21.32 -15.54 9.15
N ILE A 70 21.00 -14.89 8.02
CA ILE A 70 21.87 -13.86 7.42
C ILE A 70 21.92 -12.58 8.28
N LEU A 71 20.79 -12.19 8.90
CA LEU A 71 20.75 -11.04 9.83
C LEU A 71 21.53 -11.32 11.12
N ASP A 72 21.42 -12.53 11.67
CA ASP A 72 22.11 -12.93 12.90
C ASP A 72 23.62 -13.07 12.68
N THR A 73 24.04 -13.48 11.48
CA THR A 73 25.46 -13.61 11.11
C THR A 73 25.74 -12.86 9.80
N PRO A 74 25.90 -11.52 9.86
CA PRO A 74 26.10 -10.72 8.66
C PRO A 74 27.43 -11.08 7.99
N LYS A 75 27.38 -11.35 6.69
CA LYS A 75 28.58 -11.61 5.89
C LYS A 75 29.35 -10.32 5.64
N LYS A 76 30.68 -10.42 5.62
CA LYS A 76 31.52 -9.30 5.19
C LYS A 76 31.24 -8.96 3.72
N PRO A 77 31.29 -7.67 3.32
CA PRO A 77 31.19 -7.27 1.92
C PRO A 77 32.17 -8.05 1.05
N THR A 78 31.71 -8.45 -0.14
CA THR A 78 32.59 -9.10 -1.11
C THR A 78 33.57 -8.08 -1.72
N LYS A 79 34.66 -8.57 -2.30
CA LYS A 79 35.60 -7.69 -3.03
C LYS A 79 34.87 -6.88 -4.11
N ALA A 80 34.00 -7.53 -4.90
CA ALA A 80 33.21 -6.87 -5.94
C ALA A 80 32.29 -5.76 -5.40
N LEU A 81 31.65 -5.97 -4.24
CA LEU A 81 30.85 -4.93 -3.59
C LEU A 81 31.71 -3.76 -3.13
N ASN A 82 32.88 -4.02 -2.53
CA ASN A 82 33.80 -2.96 -2.15
C ASN A 82 34.31 -2.17 -3.37
N ASP A 83 34.64 -2.85 -4.47
CA ASP A 83 35.10 -2.22 -5.70
C ASP A 83 34.00 -1.32 -6.30
N LEU A 84 32.73 -1.79 -6.31
CA LEU A 84 31.56 -1.02 -6.76
C LEU A 84 31.34 0.26 -5.93
N MET A 85 31.36 0.13 -4.59
CA MET A 85 31.11 1.25 -3.67
C MET A 85 32.21 2.32 -3.68
N ASN A 86 33.35 2.07 -4.35
CA ASN A 86 34.48 3.00 -4.49
C ASN A 86 34.57 3.64 -5.88
N LEU A 87 33.61 3.41 -6.78
CA LEU A 87 33.55 4.07 -8.08
C LEU A 87 33.10 5.54 -7.93
N GLU A 88 33.68 6.44 -8.73
CA GLU A 88 33.23 7.84 -8.79
C GLU A 88 31.79 7.94 -9.30
N GLY A 89 30.93 8.67 -8.58
CA GLY A 89 29.50 8.83 -8.89
C GLY A 89 28.55 7.94 -8.09
N PHE A 90 29.06 7.07 -7.22
CA PHE A 90 28.25 6.43 -6.18
C PHE A 90 28.19 7.38 -4.97
N ASP A 91 27.23 8.30 -4.98
CA ASP A 91 27.06 9.27 -3.88
C ASP A 91 26.80 8.50 -2.56
N LYS A 92 27.58 8.85 -1.52
CA LYS A 92 27.46 8.32 -0.16
C LYS A 92 26.41 9.08 0.64
#